data_AF-A0A9K3EKD5-F1
#
_entry.id   AF-A0A9K3EKD5-F1
#
_cell.length_a   1.000
_cell.length_b   1.000
_cell.length_c   1.000
_cell.angle_alpha   90.00
_cell.angle_beta   90.00
_cell.angle_gamma   90.00
#
_symmetry.space_group_name_H-M   'P 1'
#
loop_
_entity.id
_entity.type
_entity.pdbx_description
1 polymer ?
#
loop_
_entity_poly.entity_id
_entity_poly.type
_entity_poly.pdbx_seq_one_letter_code
_entity_poly.pdbx_strand_id
1 'polypeptide(L)' 'MVIVGVNKGPSRGHDMFSSSAVAGARQALISDVPSLSVSLNWKKSESQESHFKDAVSVVNAKYEYNYMQV' A
#
# COMPACT_ATOMS: atom_id res chain seq x y z
N MET A 1 2.63 -13.08 -3.16
CA MET A 1 2.23 -11.68 -3.41
C MET A 1 3.17 -10.75 -2.67
N VAL A 2 3.53 -9.60 -3.25
CA VAL A 2 4.38 -8.56 -2.63
C VAL A 2 3.53 -7.36 -2.21
N ILE A 3 3.76 -6.85 -1.00
CA ILE A 3 3.11 -5.63 -0.50
C ILE A 3 4.19 -4.57 -0.30
N VAL A 4 4.01 -3.39 -0.88
CA VAL A 4 4.95 -2.27 -0.78
C VAL A 4 4.25 -1.07 -0.15
N GLY A 5 4.72 -0.63 1.02
CA GLY A 5 4.11 0.48 1.76
C GLY A 5 4.14 0.26 3.29
N VAL A 6 3.44 1.07 4.07
CA VAL A 6 2.57 2.19 3.67
C VAL A 6 3.41 3.45 3.41
N ASN A 7 3.42 3.94 2.16
CA ASN A 7 4.15 5.17 1.82
C ASN A 7 3.53 6.40 2.48
N LYS A 8 4.37 7.33 2.94
CA LYS A 8 3.95 8.61 3.52
C LYS A 8 3.73 9.63 2.41
N GLY A 9 2.48 9.79 2.00
CA GLY A 9 2.07 10.67 0.90
C GLY A 9 1.27 9.89 -0.16
N PRO A 10 0.39 10.57 -0.91
CA PRO A 10 -0.41 9.92 -1.94
C PRO A 10 0.46 9.44 -3.11
N SER A 11 0.05 8.33 -3.72
CA SER A 11 0.57 7.86 -5.02
C SER A 11 -0.62 7.75 -5.98
N ARG A 12 -1.20 8.87 -6.41
CA ARG A 12 -2.45 8.92 -7.21
C ARG A 12 -2.25 9.76 -8.45
N GLY A 13 -2.91 9.41 -9.55
CA GLY A 13 -2.77 10.15 -10.81
C GLY A 13 -1.32 10.18 -11.28
N HIS A 14 -0.82 11.36 -11.66
CA HIS A 14 0.54 11.52 -12.17
C HIS A 14 1.63 11.15 -11.15
N ASP A 15 1.36 11.27 -9.85
CA ASP A 15 2.32 10.92 -8.79
C ASP A 15 2.67 9.43 -8.78
N MET A 16 1.85 8.58 -9.42
CA MET A 16 2.12 7.15 -9.56
C MET A 16 3.39 6.87 -10.36
N PHE A 17 3.74 7.71 -11.35
CA PHE A 17 4.89 7.47 -12.22
C PHE A 17 6.23 7.68 -11.50
N SER A 18 6.26 8.58 -10.53
CA SER A 18 7.44 8.85 -9.69
C SER A 18 7.42 8.16 -8.33
N SER A 19 6.34 7.45 -7.99
CA SER A 19 6.19 6.78 -6.69
C SER A 19 7.08 5.54 -6.59
N SER A 20 7.99 5.53 -5.62
CA SER A 20 8.85 4.37 -5.33
C SER A 20 8.06 3.15 -4.88
N ALA A 21 6.96 3.33 -4.14
CA ALA A 21 6.08 2.24 -3.73
C ALA A 21 5.40 1.58 -4.93
N VAL A 22 4.90 2.39 -5.88
CA VAL A 22 4.34 1.89 -7.15
C VAL A 22 5.42 1.22 -7.99
N ALA A 23 6.62 1.80 -8.08
CA ALA A 23 7.73 1.19 -8.81
C ALA A 23 8.10 -0.18 -8.25
N GLY A 24 8.19 -0.33 -6.93
CA GLY A 24 8.48 -1.61 -6.26
C GLY A 24 7.40 -2.66 -6.53
N ALA A 25 6.12 -2.31 -6.38
CA ALA A 25 5.03 -3.23 -6.69
C ALA A 25 5.02 -3.61 -8.18
N ARG A 26 5.30 -2.66 -9.08
CA ARG A 26 5.41 -2.91 -10.52
C ARG A 26 6.55 -3.87 -10.86
N GLN A 27 7.70 -3.79 -10.18
CA GLN A 27 8.79 -4.75 -10.40
C GLN A 27 8.38 -6.19 -10.04
N ALA A 28 7.65 -6.36 -8.94
CA ALA A 28 7.09 -7.67 -8.58
C ALA A 28 6.11 -8.19 -9.65
N LEU A 29 5.24 -7.32 -10.16
CA LEU A 29 4.29 -7.66 -11.22
C LEU A 29 5.00 -8.04 -12.54
N ILE A 30 6.05 -7.32 -12.93
CA ILE A 30 6.89 -7.65 -14.10
C ILE A 30 7.54 -9.04 -13.93
N SER A 31 7.85 -9.42 -12.70
CA SER A 31 8.39 -10.74 -12.35
C SER A 31 7.31 -11.81 -12.17
N ASP A 32 6.09 -11.56 -12.65
CA ASP A 32 4.92 -12.46 -12.53
C ASP A 32 4.51 -12.80 -11.08
N VAL A 33 4.80 -11.88 -10.14
CA VAL A 33 4.38 -12.01 -8.75
C VAL A 33 3.24 -11.01 -8.48
N PRO A 34 2.05 -11.46 -8.03
CA PRO A 34 0.98 -10.55 -7.65
C PRO A 34 1.47 -9.50 -6.66
N SER A 35 1.03 -8.25 -6.78
CA SER A 35 1.54 -7.17 -5.93
C SER A 35 0.53 -6.09 -5.61
N LEU A 36 0.76 -5.38 -4.50
CA LEU A 36 -0.06 -4.27 -4.01
C LEU A 36 0.84 -3.14 -3.49
N SER A 37 0.64 -1.92 -3.99
CA SER A 37 1.24 -0.70 -3.43
C SER A 37 0.24 0.01 -2.53
N VAL A 38 0.65 0.40 -1.32
CA VAL A 38 -0.19 1.08 -0.33
C VAL A 38 0.43 2.43 0.03
N SER A 39 -0.36 3.49 -0.08
CA SER A 39 0.06 4.87 0.17
C SER A 39 -0.99 5.60 1.00
N LEU A 40 -0.55 6.26 2.08
CA LEU A 40 -1.42 7.07 2.92
C LEU A 40 -1.35 8.52 2.45
N ASN A 41 -2.50 9.18 2.27
CA ASN A 41 -2.55 10.60 1.97
C ASN A 41 -2.17 11.45 3.19
N TRP A 42 -0.89 11.43 3.54
CA TRP A 42 -0.36 12.11 4.71
C TRP A 42 -0.47 13.62 4.56
N LYS A 43 -1.08 14.27 5.55
CA LYS A 43 -1.18 15.73 5.66
C LYS A 43 -0.63 16.17 7.00
N LYS A 44 0.28 17.15 6.99
CA LYS A 44 1.07 17.57 8.17
C LYS A 44 0.25 17.97 9.40
N SER A 45 -0.97 18.48 9.22
CA SER A 45 -1.86 18.93 10.31
C SER A 45 -3.01 17.98 10.63
N GLU A 46 -3.30 17.00 9.77
CA GLU A 46 -4.44 16.09 9.91
C GLU A 46 -4.00 14.66 10.22
N SER A 47 -2.81 14.26 9.77
CA SER A 47 -2.35 12.88 9.89
C SER A 47 -1.52 12.65 11.14
N GLN A 48 -1.77 11.51 11.78
CA GLN A 48 -1.05 11.03 12.94
C GLN A 48 -0.41 9.68 12.62
N GLU A 49 0.63 9.29 13.37
CA GLU A 49 1.30 8.01 13.14
C GLU A 49 0.37 6.80 13.32
N SER A 50 -0.66 6.93 14.17
CA SER A 50 -1.72 5.92 14.33
C SER A 50 -2.44 5.61 13.01
N HIS A 51 -2.57 6.57 12.10
CA HIS A 51 -3.22 6.34 10.80
C HIS A 51 -2.44 5.36 9.91
N PHE A 52 -1.14 5.16 10.15
CA PHE A 52 -0.42 4.06 9.49
C PHE A 52 -0.89 2.69 9.99
N LYS A 53 -1.21 2.56 11.29
CA LYS A 53 -1.76 1.31 11.85
C LYS A 53 -3.14 1.02 11.27
N ASP A 54 -3.98 2.04 11.10
CA ASP A 54 -5.28 1.91 10.45
C ASP A 54 -5.15 1.50 8.98
N ALA A 55 -4.19 2.08 8.25
CA ALA A 55 -3.94 1.67 6.87
C ALA A 55 -3.45 0.21 6.78
N VAL A 56 -2.61 -0.23 7.71
CA VAL A 56 -2.14 -1.63 7.79
C VAL A 56 -3.29 -2.56 8.19
N SER A 57 -4.18 -2.16 9.10
CA SER A 57 -5.29 -3.01 9.53
C SER A 57 -6.26 -3.29 8.38
N VAL A 58 -6.53 -2.33 7.49
CA VAL A 58 -7.34 -2.55 6.28
C VAL A 58 -6.69 -3.57 5.34
N VAL A 59 -5.36 -3.49 5.19
CA VAL A 59 -4.58 -4.44 4.38
C VAL A 59 -4.68 -5.83 5.01
N ASN A 60 -4.42 -5.97 6.32
CA ASN A 60 -4.44 -7.23 7.05
C ASN A 60 -5.83 -7.87 7.15
N ALA A 61 -6.88 -7.08 7.38
CA ALA A 61 -8.26 -7.57 7.43
C ALA A 61 -8.65 -8.24 6.12
N LYS A 62 -8.14 -7.74 4.99
CA LYS A 62 -8.33 -8.37 3.67
C LYS A 62 -7.59 -9.70 3.56
N TYR A 63 -6.46 -9.89 4.24
CA TYR A 63 -5.74 -11.17 4.28
C TYR A 63 -6.38 -12.18 5.22
N GLU A 64 -6.76 -11.78 6.43
CA GLU A 64 -7.43 -12.65 7.40
C GLU A 64 -8.76 -13.18 6.84
N TYR A 65 -9.52 -12.35 6.12
CA TYR A 65 -10.75 -12.80 5.43
C TYR A 65 -10.49 -13.86 4.34
N ASN A 66 -9.34 -13.80 3.65
CA ASN A 66 -9.00 -14.78 2.61
C ASN A 66 -8.44 -16.09 3.20
N TYR A 67 -7.88 -16.09 4.41
CA TYR A 67 -7.48 -17.33 5.11
C TYR A 67 -8.66 -18.05 5.80
N MET A 68 -9.73 -17.33 6.15
CA MET A 68 -10.92 -17.88 6.82
C MET A 68 -12.03 -18.35 5.86
N GLN A 69 -11.83 -18.25 4.54
CA GLN A 69 -12.75 -18.76 3.50
C GLN A 69 -12.19 -19.95 2.71
N VAL A 70 -11.15 -20.62 3.22
CA VAL A 70 -10.60 -21.86 2.64
C VAL A 70 -10.97 -23.05 3.52
#